data_AF-A0A1Y0IT11-F1
#
_entry.id   AF-A0A1Y0IT11-F1
#
_cell.length_a   1.000
_cell.length_b   1.000
_cell.length_c   1.000
_cell.angle_alpha   90.00
_cell.angle_beta   90.00
_cell.angle_gamma   90.00
#
_symmetry.space_group_name_H-M   'P 1'
#
loop_
_entity.id
_entity.type
_entity.pdbx_description
1 polymer ?
#
loop_
_entity_poly.entity_id
_entity_poly.type
_entity_poly.pdbx_seq_one_letter_code
_entity_poly.pdbx_strand_id
1 'polypeptide(L)'
;MERRLFFLGLGTGLIAATLVIGAGSSLVKDSSDAEPKQAAPTEQATEVDWQQAAKQAGMVVLKKDDYQQQLTKAQADGAKQKEAELKKNTASSGVFVYIQPGMGTTDVAILLQAAGVLQDGNRLIALREDWPNPIRAGTYELKKNSDPQEVLQTIATPPSE
;
A
#
# COMPACT_ATOMS: atom_id res chain seq x y z
N MET A 1 -5.12 9.96 48.78
CA MET A 1 -4.31 10.52 47.67
C MET A 1 -5.02 10.18 46.37
N GLU A 2 -5.57 11.20 45.73
CA GLU A 2 -6.10 11.14 44.37
C GLU A 2 -4.93 11.06 43.37
N ARG A 3 -5.11 10.38 42.23
CA ARG A 3 -5.27 11.02 40.91
C ARG A 3 -5.33 9.99 39.77
N ARG A 4 -6.52 9.98 39.16
CA ARG A 4 -6.82 10.11 37.71
C ARG A 4 -6.59 8.89 36.81
N LEU A 5 -7.72 8.19 36.61
CA LEU A 5 -8.16 7.69 35.31
C LEU A 5 -8.04 8.78 34.25
N PHE A 6 -7.33 8.49 33.16
CA PHE A 6 -7.48 9.21 31.90
C PHE A 6 -8.11 8.27 30.86
N PHE A 7 -9.40 8.50 30.63
CA PHE A 7 -10.09 8.53 29.33
C PHE A 7 -9.58 7.52 28.27
N LEU A 8 -10.29 6.46 27.88
CA LEU A 8 -11.69 6.43 27.43
C LEU A 8 -12.01 7.63 26.52
N GLY A 9 -11.67 7.51 25.24
CA GLY A 9 -12.15 8.43 24.19
C GLY A 9 -11.19 8.58 23.02
N LEU A 10 -11.37 7.76 21.97
CA LEU A 10 -11.15 8.08 20.54
C LEU A 10 -11.35 6.80 19.71
N GLY A 11 -12.55 6.24 19.72
CA GLY A 11 -12.88 5.04 18.92
C GLY A 11 -14.35 4.96 18.46
N THR A 12 -15.13 6.01 18.68
CA THR A 12 -16.56 6.08 18.35
C THR A 12 -16.85 7.47 17.82
N GLY A 13 -16.73 7.66 16.51
CA GLY A 13 -17.05 8.95 15.91
C GLY A 13 -16.61 9.08 14.47
N LEU A 14 -17.25 8.35 13.56
CA LEU A 14 -17.62 8.85 12.24
C LEU A 14 -18.55 7.83 11.56
N ILE A 15 -19.83 7.87 11.96
CA ILE A 15 -20.93 7.39 11.12
C ILE A 15 -21.39 8.58 10.28
N ALA A 16 -21.42 8.35 8.96
CA ALA A 16 -22.24 8.97 7.91
C ALA A 16 -22.47 10.49 7.95
N ALA A 17 -21.81 11.21 7.02
CA ALA A 17 -22.40 12.40 6.41
C ALA A 17 -22.88 12.02 5.01
N THR A 18 -24.20 12.04 4.88
CA THR A 18 -25.03 11.69 3.73
C THR A 18 -24.95 12.69 2.58
N LEU A 19 -25.25 12.13 1.41
CA LEU A 19 -25.38 12.70 0.08
C LEU A 19 -26.60 13.62 -0.06
N VAL A 20 -26.40 14.93 -0.25
CA VAL A 20 -27.34 15.91 -0.87
C VAL A 20 -26.42 17.07 -1.34
N ILE A 21 -26.32 17.49 -2.60
CA ILE A 21 -27.33 18.14 -3.44
C ILE A 21 -26.89 17.95 -4.90
N GLY A 22 -27.58 17.06 -5.60
CA GLY A 22 -27.64 17.00 -7.06
C GLY A 22 -29.12 17.01 -7.44
N ALA A 23 -29.75 18.19 -7.41
CA ALA A 23 -31.10 18.45 -7.94
C ALA A 23 -31.43 19.94 -7.74
N GLY A 24 -30.81 20.82 -8.54
CA GLY A 24 -31.19 22.25 -8.62
C GLY A 24 -31.84 22.63 -9.95
N SER A 25 -32.12 21.66 -10.82
CA SER A 25 -32.91 21.89 -12.03
C SER A 25 -34.35 21.46 -11.78
N SER A 26 -35.26 22.40 -12.03
CA SER A 26 -36.70 22.23 -12.21
C SER A 26 -37.49 21.80 -10.98
N LEU A 27 -38.11 22.76 -10.28
CA LEU A 27 -39.57 22.87 -10.09
C LEU A 27 -39.93 24.03 -9.14
N VAL A 28 -41.01 24.76 -9.47
CA VAL A 28 -41.69 25.87 -8.76
C VAL A 28 -41.12 27.27 -9.05
N LYS A 29 -41.57 28.03 -10.06
CA LYS A 29 -42.89 28.61 -10.42
C LYS A 29 -43.14 30.01 -9.81
N ASP A 30 -43.17 31.00 -10.71
CA ASP A 30 -43.68 32.37 -10.67
C ASP A 30 -43.98 33.05 -9.32
N SER A 31 -43.29 34.16 -9.06
CA SER A 31 -43.91 35.41 -8.58
C SER A 31 -43.01 36.61 -8.89
N SER A 32 -43.69 37.63 -9.39
CA SER A 32 -43.26 38.91 -9.95
C SER A 32 -42.60 39.86 -8.94
N ASP A 33 -41.96 40.89 -9.49
CA ASP A 33 -41.53 42.18 -8.89
C ASP A 33 -40.19 42.27 -8.14
N ALA A 34 -39.13 42.67 -8.85
CA ALA A 34 -38.27 43.81 -8.49
C ALA A 34 -37.25 44.16 -9.60
N GLU A 35 -37.11 45.47 -9.84
CA GLU A 35 -36.36 46.20 -10.87
C GLU A 35 -34.87 45.86 -11.12
N PRO A 36 -34.34 46.26 -12.30
CA PRO A 36 -32.97 46.00 -12.72
C PRO A 36 -32.00 46.96 -12.04
N LYS A 37 -31.05 46.44 -11.27
CA LYS A 37 -29.93 47.25 -10.76
C LYS A 37 -28.59 46.65 -11.12
N GLN A 38 -27.99 47.36 -12.08
CA GLN A 38 -26.59 47.76 -12.11
C GLN A 38 -25.55 46.64 -12.24
N ALA A 39 -24.92 46.68 -13.43
CA ALA A 39 -23.57 46.27 -13.69
C ALA A 39 -22.68 46.33 -12.43
N ALA A 40 -22.25 45.15 -11.97
CA ALA A 40 -21.08 45.07 -11.11
C ALA A 40 -19.83 45.16 -12.00
N PRO A 41 -18.79 45.86 -11.54
CA PRO A 41 -17.75 46.41 -12.39
C PRO A 41 -16.86 45.31 -12.95
N THR A 42 -16.40 45.50 -14.18
CA THR A 42 -15.16 44.89 -14.66
C THR A 42 -14.05 45.36 -13.72
N GLU A 43 -13.78 44.63 -12.64
CA GLU A 43 -12.57 44.81 -11.85
C GLU A 43 -11.40 44.53 -12.78
N GLN A 44 -10.80 45.65 -13.18
CA GLN A 44 -9.48 45.73 -13.76
C GLN A 44 -8.59 44.74 -13.02
N ALA A 45 -7.97 43.85 -13.78
CA ALA A 45 -6.90 42.99 -13.32
C ALA A 45 -5.82 43.88 -12.70
N THR A 46 -5.92 44.12 -11.40
CA THR A 46 -4.79 44.54 -10.60
C THR A 46 -3.80 43.40 -10.73
N GLU A 47 -2.61 43.74 -11.18
CA GLU A 47 -1.45 42.87 -11.28
C GLU A 47 -1.17 42.31 -9.89
N VAL A 48 -1.86 41.21 -9.54
CA VAL A 48 -1.67 40.54 -8.26
C VAL A 48 -0.24 40.04 -8.31
N ASP A 49 0.61 40.62 -7.48
CA ASP A 49 1.96 40.11 -7.20
C ASP A 49 1.82 38.76 -6.49
N TRP A 50 1.61 37.73 -7.32
CA TRP A 50 1.33 36.36 -6.95
C TRP A 50 2.47 35.78 -6.11
N GLN A 51 3.69 36.32 -6.22
CA GLN A 51 4.82 35.94 -5.38
C GLN A 51 4.63 36.39 -3.93
N GLN A 52 4.04 37.57 -3.74
CA GLN A 52 3.78 38.13 -2.43
C GLN A 52 2.59 37.43 -1.75
N ALA A 53 1.53 37.12 -2.52
CA ALA A 53 0.41 36.30 -2.07
C ALA A 53 0.85 34.88 -1.68
N ALA A 54 1.74 34.27 -2.47
CA ALA A 54 2.27 32.94 -2.17
C ALA A 54 3.11 32.92 -0.89
N LYS A 55 3.95 33.92 -0.66
CA LYS A 55 4.72 34.06 0.59
C LYS A 55 3.82 34.24 1.81
N GLN A 56 2.75 35.04 1.71
CA GLN A 56 1.79 35.22 2.79
C GLN A 56 1.01 33.95 3.13
N ALA A 57 0.76 33.10 2.12
CA ALA A 57 0.16 31.78 2.28
C ALA A 57 1.14 30.70 2.78
N GLY A 58 2.39 31.07 3.11
CA GLY A 58 3.43 30.12 3.55
C GLY A 58 3.92 29.20 2.43
N MET A 59 3.65 29.53 1.17
CA MET A 59 4.07 28.76 0.00
C MET A 59 5.47 29.19 -0.45
N VAL A 60 6.33 28.21 -0.72
CA VAL A 60 7.69 28.45 -1.23
C VAL A 60 7.64 28.53 -2.75
N VAL A 61 7.90 29.72 -3.30
CA VAL A 61 8.02 29.93 -4.74
C VAL A 61 9.45 29.58 -5.17
N LEU A 62 9.61 28.45 -5.87
CA LEU A 62 10.90 28.04 -6.43
C LEU A 62 11.02 28.48 -7.89
N LYS A 63 12.24 28.84 -8.30
CA LYS A 63 12.57 29.00 -9.72
C LYS A 63 12.51 27.62 -10.38
N LYS A 64 12.13 27.61 -11.67
CA LYS A 64 11.98 26.39 -12.46
C LYS A 64 13.23 25.50 -12.41
N ASP A 65 14.41 26.10 -12.47
CA ASP A 65 15.69 25.38 -12.46
C ASP A 65 15.98 24.72 -11.10
N ASP A 66 15.68 25.42 -9.99
CA ASP A 66 15.83 24.89 -8.63
C ASP A 66 14.86 23.74 -8.37
N TYR A 67 13.63 23.85 -8.89
CA TYR A 67 12.63 22.78 -8.83
C TYR A 67 13.09 21.54 -9.59
N GLN A 68 13.62 21.71 -10.81
CA GLN A 68 14.09 20.60 -11.64
C GLN A 68 15.29 19.88 -11.01
N GLN A 69 16.22 20.63 -10.39
CA GLN A 69 17.33 20.05 -9.62
C GLN A 69 16.85 19.25 -8.41
N GLN A 70 15.88 19.77 -7.64
CA GLN A 70 15.33 19.05 -6.49
C GLN A 70 14.59 17.78 -6.92
N LEU A 71 13.86 17.82 -8.03
CA LEU A 71 13.20 16.63 -8.58
C LEU A 71 14.21 15.57 -9.00
N THR A 72 15.27 15.97 -9.70
CA THR A 72 16.31 15.06 -10.16
C THR A 72 17.06 14.43 -8.98
N LYS A 73 17.35 15.24 -7.95
CA LYS A 73 18.01 14.78 -6.73
C LYS A 73 17.11 13.84 -5.92
N ALA A 74 15.83 14.19 -5.73
CA ALA A 74 14.86 13.35 -5.04
C ALA A 74 14.61 12.03 -5.78
N GLN A 75 14.59 12.02 -7.12
CA GLN A 75 14.48 10.80 -7.91
C GLN A 75 15.74 9.92 -7.80
N ALA A 76 16.94 10.51 -7.83
CA ALA A 76 18.19 9.78 -7.67
C ALA A 76 18.32 9.19 -6.26
N ASP A 77 17.95 9.95 -5.23
CA ASP A 77 17.98 9.49 -3.84
C ASP A 77 16.89 8.45 -3.57
N GLY A 78 15.69 8.62 -4.14
CA GLY A 78 14.61 7.62 -4.08
C GLY A 78 14.96 6.32 -4.79
N ALA A 79 15.65 6.38 -5.95
CA ALA A 79 16.13 5.20 -6.64
C ALA A 79 17.19 4.44 -5.83
N LYS A 80 18.13 5.15 -5.18
CA LYS A 80 19.12 4.56 -4.28
C LYS A 80 18.50 3.95 -3.02
N GLN A 81 17.49 4.60 -2.44
CA GLN A 81 16.75 4.06 -1.30
C GLN A 81 15.97 2.80 -1.70
N LYS A 82 15.31 2.80 -2.86
CA LYS A 82 14.62 1.62 -3.39
C LYS A 82 15.59 0.47 -3.65
N GLU A 83 16.76 0.72 -4.25
CA GLU A 83 17.79 -0.31 -4.41
C GLU A 83 18.35 -0.82 -3.08
N ALA A 84 18.54 0.07 -2.09
CA ALA A 84 19.00 -0.31 -0.76
C ALA A 84 17.94 -1.12 0.01
N GLU A 85 16.66 -0.79 -0.13
CA GLU A 85 15.55 -1.55 0.44
C GLU A 85 15.35 -2.89 -0.25
N LEU A 86 15.47 -2.96 -1.58
CA LEU A 86 15.44 -4.23 -2.31
C LEU A 86 16.60 -5.15 -1.90
N LYS A 87 17.80 -4.60 -1.68
CA LYS A 87 18.98 -5.35 -1.18
C LYS A 87 18.87 -5.74 0.29
N LYS A 88 18.21 -4.93 1.13
CA LYS A 88 17.96 -5.26 2.55
C LYS A 88 16.88 -6.34 2.71
N ASN A 89 15.90 -6.40 1.81
CA ASN A 89 14.85 -7.42 1.82
C ASN A 89 15.29 -8.79 1.28
N THR A 90 16.41 -8.84 0.53
CA THR A 90 16.98 -10.09 0.01
C THR A 90 17.89 -10.82 1.00
N ALA A 91 18.22 -10.23 2.15
CA ALA A 91 19.30 -10.71 3.00
C ALA A 91 18.92 -11.62 4.19
N SER A 92 17.66 -11.71 4.65
CA SER A 92 17.33 -12.65 5.75
C SER A 92 15.84 -12.96 5.99
N SER A 93 14.97 -12.90 4.99
CA SER A 93 13.55 -13.25 5.21
C SER A 93 13.27 -14.74 4.97
N GLY A 94 14.05 -15.60 5.62
CA GLY A 94 13.69 -17.01 5.79
C GLY A 94 12.36 -17.10 6.53
N VAL A 95 11.40 -17.81 5.95
CA VAL A 95 10.12 -18.14 6.56
C VAL A 95 10.27 -19.53 7.15
N PHE A 96 10.08 -19.63 8.47
CA PHE A 96 10.06 -20.91 9.16
C PHE A 96 8.70 -21.56 8.98
N VAL A 97 8.70 -22.73 8.36
CA VAL A 97 7.51 -23.51 8.05
C VAL A 97 7.63 -24.86 8.75
N TYR A 98 6.63 -25.19 9.57
CA TYR A 98 6.53 -26.51 10.21
C TYR A 98 5.55 -27.40 9.45
N ILE A 99 6.05 -28.51 8.90
CA ILE A 99 5.26 -29.54 8.24
C ILE A 99 4.98 -30.66 9.26
N GLN A 100 3.70 -30.91 9.54
CA GLN A 100 3.30 -31.93 10.51
C GLN A 100 3.44 -33.35 9.93
N PRO A 101 3.72 -34.36 10.77
CA PRO A 101 3.66 -35.76 10.36
C PRO A 101 2.29 -36.14 9.82
N GLY A 102 2.26 -36.81 8.67
CA GLY A 102 1.03 -37.25 8.01
C GLY A 102 0.30 -36.18 7.20
N MET A 103 0.85 -34.96 7.09
CA MET A 103 0.30 -33.90 6.24
C MET A 103 0.41 -34.27 4.75
N GLY A 104 -0.70 -34.14 4.01
CA GLY A 104 -0.75 -34.43 2.58
C GLY A 104 -0.06 -33.36 1.74
N THR A 105 0.33 -33.68 0.51
CA THR A 105 0.96 -32.72 -0.41
C THR A 105 0.10 -31.48 -0.64
N THR A 106 -1.23 -31.65 -0.73
CA THR A 106 -2.17 -30.54 -0.86
C THR A 106 -2.13 -29.61 0.34
N ASP A 107 -2.13 -30.16 1.55
CA ASP A 107 -2.05 -29.37 2.78
C ASP A 107 -0.72 -28.64 2.91
N VAL A 108 0.38 -29.29 2.53
CA VAL A 108 1.71 -28.68 2.47
C VAL A 108 1.73 -27.54 1.45
N ALA A 109 1.16 -27.71 0.27
CA ALA A 109 1.09 -26.68 -0.75
C ALA A 109 0.29 -25.45 -0.28
N ILE A 110 -0.86 -25.67 0.37
CA ILE A 110 -1.68 -24.60 0.96
C ILE A 110 -0.89 -23.88 2.05
N LEU A 111 -0.21 -24.62 2.92
CA LEU A 111 0.57 -24.05 4.02
C LEU A 111 1.73 -23.19 3.49
N LEU A 112 2.46 -23.67 2.48
CA LEU A 112 3.56 -22.94 1.86
C LEU A 112 3.10 -21.70 1.09
N GLN A 113 1.94 -21.77 0.45
CA GLN A 113 1.35 -20.61 -0.22
C GLN A 113 0.87 -19.57 0.81
N ALA A 114 0.21 -19.99 1.90
CA ALA A 114 -0.21 -19.11 2.98
C ALA A 114 0.98 -18.45 3.69
N ALA A 115 2.10 -19.16 3.82
CA ALA A 115 3.36 -18.65 4.36
C ALA A 115 4.10 -17.69 3.40
N GLY A 116 3.61 -17.52 2.16
CA GLY A 116 4.25 -16.69 1.13
C GLY A 116 5.56 -17.26 0.60
N VAL A 117 5.81 -18.54 0.83
CA VAL A 117 6.96 -19.28 0.28
C VAL A 117 6.72 -19.57 -1.20
N LEU A 118 5.50 -19.97 -1.56
CA LEU A 118 5.09 -20.26 -2.95
C LEU A 118 4.06 -19.25 -3.44
N GLN A 119 4.15 -18.88 -4.71
CA GLN A 119 3.10 -18.09 -5.37
C GLN A 119 1.92 -18.93 -5.83
N ASP A 120 2.18 -20.18 -6.22
CA ASP A 120 1.17 -21.12 -6.73
C ASP A 120 1.42 -22.51 -6.12
N GLY A 121 0.55 -22.92 -5.19
CA GLY A 121 0.59 -24.24 -4.58
C GLY A 121 0.29 -25.38 -5.56
N ASN A 122 -0.46 -25.13 -6.64
CA ASN A 122 -0.81 -26.18 -7.62
C ASN A 122 0.43 -26.70 -8.37
N ARG A 123 1.43 -25.84 -8.58
CA ARG A 123 2.71 -26.26 -9.18
C ARG A 123 3.45 -27.27 -8.31
N LEU A 124 3.43 -27.09 -6.99
CA LEU A 124 4.06 -28.06 -6.09
C LEU A 124 3.32 -29.39 -6.10
N ILE A 125 1.99 -29.37 -6.20
CA ILE A 125 1.17 -30.60 -6.32
C ILE A 125 1.49 -31.34 -7.62
N ALA A 126 1.58 -30.64 -8.75
CA ALA A 126 1.95 -31.25 -10.03
C ALA A 126 3.36 -31.84 -10.00
N LEU A 127 4.34 -31.09 -9.47
CA LEU A 127 5.73 -31.57 -9.34
C LEU A 127 5.87 -32.76 -8.39
N ARG A 128 4.94 -32.91 -7.44
CA ARG A 128 4.95 -34.03 -6.50
C ARG A 128 4.71 -35.36 -7.20
N GLU A 129 3.86 -35.40 -8.22
CA GLU A 129 3.46 -36.65 -8.90
C GLU A 129 4.68 -37.39 -9.48
N ASP A 130 5.65 -36.63 -10.00
CA ASP A 130 6.88 -37.16 -10.60
C ASP A 130 8.02 -37.36 -9.59
N TRP A 131 7.82 -37.02 -8.31
CA TRP A 131 8.90 -36.98 -7.32
C TRP A 131 8.97 -38.25 -6.46
N PRO A 132 10.11 -38.98 -6.45
CA PRO A 132 10.19 -40.30 -5.81
C PRO A 132 10.11 -40.26 -4.28
N ASN A 133 10.61 -39.19 -3.66
CA ASN A 133 10.75 -39.12 -2.20
C ASN A 133 9.53 -38.48 -1.52
N PRO A 134 9.02 -39.03 -0.41
CA PRO A 134 7.96 -38.40 0.35
C PRO A 134 8.38 -37.06 0.94
N ILE A 135 7.42 -36.13 1.05
CA ILE A 135 7.60 -34.91 1.83
C ILE A 135 7.79 -35.32 3.29
N ARG A 136 8.86 -34.82 3.91
CA ARG A 136 9.20 -35.17 5.29
C ARG A 136 8.59 -34.14 6.24
N ALA A 137 8.26 -34.59 7.44
CA ALA A 137 7.84 -33.73 8.53
C ALA A 137 9.06 -33.07 9.17
N GLY A 138 8.91 -31.82 9.59
CA GLY A 138 10.01 -31.04 10.16
C GLY A 138 9.79 -29.55 10.03
N THR A 139 10.74 -28.80 10.57
CA THR A 139 10.79 -27.33 10.43
C THR A 139 11.80 -26.99 9.34
N TYR A 140 11.36 -26.21 8.37
CA TYR A 140 12.17 -25.77 7.24
C TYR A 140 12.26 -24.25 7.24
N GLU A 141 13.46 -23.74 6.97
CA GLU A 141 13.67 -22.33 6.67
C GLU A 141 13.66 -22.17 5.15
N LEU A 142 12.62 -21.53 4.63
CA LEU A 142 12.39 -21.39 3.19
C LEU A 142 12.37 -19.91 2.80
N LYS A 143 12.85 -19.57 1.61
CA LYS A 143 12.81 -18.17 1.15
C LYS A 143 11.42 -17.83 0.63
N LYS A 144 11.03 -16.56 0.76
CA LYS A 144 9.78 -16.07 0.16
C LYS A 144 9.87 -16.11 -1.36
N ASN A 145 8.76 -16.46 -2.01
CA ASN A 145 8.68 -16.61 -3.46
C ASN A 145 9.74 -17.56 -4.05
N SER A 146 10.11 -18.62 -3.31
CA SER A 146 11.00 -19.65 -3.80
C SER A 146 10.36 -20.43 -4.96
N ASP A 147 11.21 -21.02 -5.79
CA ASP A 147 10.74 -21.90 -6.85
C ASP A 147 10.12 -23.18 -6.26
N PRO A 148 8.95 -23.63 -6.74
CA PRO A 148 8.30 -24.85 -6.25
C PRO A 148 9.20 -26.10 -6.27
N GLN A 149 10.10 -26.21 -7.23
CA GLN A 149 11.03 -27.33 -7.34
C GLN A 149 12.14 -27.27 -6.27
N GLU A 150 12.69 -26.07 -6.00
CA GLU A 150 13.69 -25.85 -4.93
C GLU A 150 13.11 -26.18 -3.55
N VAL A 151 11.86 -25.77 -3.33
CA VAL A 151 11.14 -26.07 -2.08
C VAL A 151 10.91 -27.58 -1.95
N LEU A 152 10.42 -28.23 -3.01
CA LEU A 152 10.18 -29.68 -3.01
C LEU A 152 11.47 -30.45 -2.75
N GLN A 153 12.59 -30.04 -3.37
CA GLN A 153 13.90 -30.62 -3.13
C GLN A 153 14.32 -30.46 -1.67
N THR A 154 14.09 -29.30 -1.06
CA THR A 154 14.46 -29.04 0.34
C THR A 154 13.66 -29.91 1.32
N ILE A 155 12.35 -30.09 1.09
CA ILE A 155 11.47 -30.83 2.01
C ILE A 155 11.45 -32.35 1.75
N ALA A 156 11.91 -32.80 0.58
CA ALA A 156 11.90 -34.21 0.17
C ALA A 156 13.30 -34.84 0.04
N THR A 157 14.39 -34.09 0.23
CA THR A 157 15.76 -34.67 0.22
C THR A 157 16.18 -35.03 1.65
N PRO A 158 16.70 -36.25 1.89
CA PRO A 158 17.30 -36.60 3.18
C PRO A 158 18.58 -35.79 3.42
N PRO A 159 18.90 -35.40 4.66
CA PRO A 159 20.21 -34.85 4.96
C PRO A 159 21.28 -35.90 4.64
N SER A 160 22.33 -35.51 3.92
CA SER A 160 23.51 -36.35 3.71
C SER A 160 24.12 -36.65 5.08
N GLU A 161 24.22 -37.94 5.44
CA GLU A 161 25.03 -38.39 6.58
C GLU A 161 26.53 -38.12 6.36
#